data_AF-W0SJA3-F1
#
_entry.id   AF-W0SJA3-F1
#
_cell.length_a   1.000
_cell.length_b   1.000
_cell.length_c   1.000
_cell.angle_alpha   90.00
_cell.angle_beta   90.00
_cell.angle_gamma   90.00
#
_symmetry.space_group_name_H-M   'P 1'
#
loop_
_entity.id
_entity.type
_entity.pdbx_description
1 polymer ?
#
loop_
_entity_poly.entity_id
_entity_poly.type
_entity_poly.pdbx_seq_one_letter_code
_entity_poly.pdbx_strand_id
1 'polypeptide(L)'
;MVLVQIGQVGQVGLVGQAGQVGQAGQVAQVGLAPVESLARVVERVMFPTFKDAMVKKLGWSGDPRGAVYASSLKATIAKGSDLIELRVRGLKREDTASSLNATVEHLSHLHRAVAQPVIESLQSELKEISAEAREAGKVMGELERAARLQNQLAPRDQFSESMLYAQLFATNESRIRELRRRESQYREWISLTGKAVTAAFAEPMVSEAPVSPRKAQTLLLGALGGMFFGMVAVLFRHLRRPGSMEQTADGRLE
;
A
#
# COMPACT_ATOMS: atom_id res chain seq x y z
N MET A 1 -10.64 -2.38 -23.37
CA MET A 1 -11.21 -3.72 -23.13
C MET A 1 -10.06 -4.67 -22.82
N VAL A 2 -9.89 -5.07 -21.55
CA VAL A 2 -9.55 -6.44 -21.09
C VAL A 2 -10.13 -6.53 -19.66
N LEU A 3 -10.91 -7.58 -19.43
CA LEU A 3 -11.66 -7.94 -18.21
C LEU A 3 -10.89 -8.95 -17.35
N VAL A 4 -11.10 -8.96 -16.02
CA VAL A 4 -11.35 -10.17 -15.19
C VAL A 4 -12.30 -9.80 -14.01
N GLN A 5 -13.20 -10.73 -13.64
CA GLN A 5 -14.45 -10.68 -12.82
C GLN A 5 -14.18 -11.12 -11.34
N ILE A 6 -15.00 -10.95 -10.27
CA ILE A 6 -16.48 -10.89 -10.04
C ILE A 6 -16.81 -10.08 -8.74
N GLY A 7 -17.88 -9.26 -8.74
CA GLY A 7 -18.65 -8.91 -7.51
C GLY A 7 -19.11 -7.45 -7.18
N GLN A 8 -19.89 -6.77 -8.05
CA GLN A 8 -20.94 -5.72 -7.79
C GLN A 8 -20.65 -4.45 -6.91
N VAL A 9 -21.01 -3.17 -7.19
CA VAL A 9 -21.59 -2.36 -8.30
C VAL A 9 -21.13 -0.88 -8.12
N GLY A 10 -20.75 -0.21 -9.21
CA GLY A 10 -21.08 1.19 -9.54
C GLY A 10 -20.41 2.38 -8.81
N GLN A 11 -19.49 3.08 -9.48
CA GLN A 11 -19.79 4.35 -10.17
C GLN A 11 -18.54 4.93 -10.85
N VAL A 12 -18.79 5.47 -12.04
CA VAL A 12 -17.84 6.15 -12.92
C VAL A 12 -17.36 7.45 -12.28
N GLY A 13 -16.04 7.60 -12.14
CA GLY A 13 -15.40 8.83 -11.68
C GLY A 13 -14.22 9.16 -12.59
N LEU A 14 -14.54 9.67 -13.78
CA LEU A 14 -13.57 10.18 -14.74
C LEU A 14 -13.18 11.59 -14.31
N VAL A 15 -11.98 11.76 -13.73
CA VAL A 15 -11.42 13.09 -13.49
C VAL A 15 -9.92 13.06 -13.73
N GLY A 16 -9.49 13.71 -14.82
CA GLY A 16 -8.12 13.70 -15.29
C GLY A 16 -7.23 14.89 -14.88
N GLN A 17 -5.93 14.70 -15.21
CA GLN A 17 -4.81 15.63 -15.44
C GLN A 17 -3.80 15.94 -14.27
N ALA A 18 -2.53 16.25 -14.63
CA ALA A 18 -1.09 16.15 -14.14
C ALA A 18 -0.69 15.19 -13.06
N GLY A 19 0.14 14.24 -13.51
CA GLY A 19 1.15 13.59 -12.70
C GLY A 19 0.61 13.15 -11.36
N GLN A 20 -0.69 12.83 -11.28
CA GLN A 20 -1.25 12.17 -10.14
C GLN A 20 -0.76 10.76 -10.35
N VAL A 21 0.27 10.44 -9.60
CA VAL A 21 0.78 9.11 -9.58
C VAL A 21 0.00 8.37 -8.52
N GLY A 22 -0.75 7.35 -8.95
CA GLY A 22 -1.51 6.48 -8.06
C GLY A 22 -0.72 5.19 -7.85
N GLN A 23 -0.52 4.79 -6.60
CA GLN A 23 0.08 3.49 -6.29
C GLN A 23 -0.78 2.79 -5.23
N ALA A 24 -1.21 1.57 -5.53
CA ALA A 24 -1.85 0.70 -4.58
C ALA A 24 -0.76 -0.08 -3.81
N GLY A 25 -0.83 -0.07 -2.48
CA GLY A 25 0.03 -0.87 -1.60
C GLY A 25 -0.79 -1.91 -0.85
N GLN A 26 -0.22 -3.10 -0.65
CA GLN A 26 -0.79 -4.16 0.17
C GLN A 26 -0.07 -4.19 1.52
N VAL A 27 -0.82 -4.16 2.61
CA VAL A 27 -0.28 -4.41 3.96
C VAL A 27 -0.28 -5.91 4.18
N ALA A 28 0.89 -6.49 4.41
CA ALA A 28 1.02 -7.92 4.65
C ALA A 28 0.52 -8.30 6.03
N GLN A 29 0.17 -9.57 6.16
CA GLN A 29 -0.18 -10.21 7.41
C GLN A 29 1.06 -10.91 7.96
N VAL A 30 1.29 -10.81 9.28
CA VAL A 30 2.27 -11.65 9.98
C VAL A 30 1.48 -12.77 10.64
N GLY A 31 1.65 -14.01 10.16
CA GLY A 31 0.80 -15.12 10.57
C GLY A 31 -0.66 -14.92 10.13
N LEU A 32 -1.58 -14.81 11.08
CA LEU A 32 -3.04 -14.61 10.85
C LEU A 32 -3.51 -13.15 11.05
N ALA A 33 -2.62 -12.24 11.47
CA ALA A 33 -3.00 -10.88 11.84
C ALA A 33 -2.31 -9.83 10.95
N PRO A 34 -3.03 -8.77 10.54
CA PRO A 34 -2.40 -7.64 9.85
C PRO A 34 -1.42 -6.93 10.79
N VAL A 35 -0.23 -6.57 10.28
CA VAL A 35 0.81 -5.86 11.06
C VAL A 35 0.29 -4.53 11.59
N GLU A 36 -0.54 -3.87 10.79
CA GLU A 36 -1.22 -2.63 11.12
C GLU A 36 -2.54 -2.57 10.36
N SER A 37 -3.58 -1.96 10.94
CA SER A 37 -4.86 -1.80 10.24
C SER A 37 -4.73 -0.76 9.12
N LEU A 38 -5.44 -0.95 8.01
CA LEU A 38 -5.39 -0.03 6.86
C LEU A 38 -5.73 1.41 7.24
N ALA A 39 -6.70 1.58 8.15
CA ALA A 39 -7.09 2.90 8.68
C ALA A 39 -5.93 3.60 9.40
N ARG A 40 -5.16 2.86 10.21
CA ARG A 40 -4.02 3.41 10.95
C ARG A 40 -2.84 3.73 10.05
N VAL A 41 -2.62 2.94 8.99
CA VAL A 41 -1.63 3.27 7.95
C VAL A 41 -2.02 4.54 7.20
N VAL A 42 -3.29 4.67 6.80
CA VAL A 42 -3.80 5.89 6.15
C VAL A 42 -3.61 7.11 7.06
N GLU A 43 -4.02 7.00 8.33
CA GLU A 43 -3.85 8.08 9.31
C GLU A 43 -2.37 8.46 9.46
N ARG A 44 -1.48 7.47 9.62
CA ARG A 44 -0.03 7.69 9.76
C ARG A 44 0.56 8.41 8.56
N VAL A 45 0.21 8.02 7.34
CA VAL A 45 0.70 8.69 6.11
C VAL A 45 0.23 10.14 6.04
N MET A 46 -0.96 10.42 6.56
CA MET A 46 -1.54 11.76 6.58
C MET A 46 -0.94 12.65 7.68
N PHE A 47 -0.31 12.08 8.70
CA PHE A 47 0.28 12.82 9.83
C PHE A 47 1.45 13.73 9.39
N PRO A 48 1.57 14.96 9.95
CA PRO A 48 2.66 15.88 9.61
C PRO A 48 4.05 15.30 9.86
N THR A 49 4.24 14.60 10.97
CA THR A 49 5.52 13.98 11.34
C THR A 49 6.03 12.99 10.30
N PHE A 50 5.12 12.22 9.69
CA PHE A 50 5.45 11.32 8.59
C PHE A 50 5.87 12.08 7.33
N LYS A 51 5.10 13.11 6.97
CA LYS A 51 5.38 13.96 5.80
C LYS A 51 6.71 14.68 5.92
N ASP A 52 7.00 15.24 7.09
CA ASP A 52 8.26 15.92 7.39
C ASP A 52 9.45 14.96 7.36
N ALA A 53 9.28 13.75 7.90
CA ALA A 53 10.30 12.71 7.82
C ALA A 53 10.58 12.32 6.36
N MET A 54 9.56 12.23 5.51
CA MET A 54 9.72 11.96 4.08
C MET A 54 10.40 13.11 3.34
N VAL A 55 10.02 14.37 3.57
CA VAL A 55 10.69 15.53 2.98
C VAL A 55 12.18 15.55 3.35
N LYS A 56 12.51 15.24 4.60
CA LYS A 56 13.89 15.10 5.07
C LYS A 56 14.61 13.94 4.39
N LYS A 57 13.98 12.76 4.31
CA LYS A 57 14.56 11.55 3.67
C LYS A 57 14.83 11.76 2.18
N LEU A 58 13.97 12.53 1.50
CA LEU A 58 14.11 12.88 0.08
C LEU A 58 15.13 14.02 -0.17
N GLY A 59 15.67 14.64 0.88
CA GLY A 59 16.60 15.76 0.76
C GLY A 59 15.95 17.04 0.26
N TRP A 60 14.64 17.22 0.48
CA TRP A 60 13.86 18.36 0.00
C TRP A 60 13.58 19.40 1.09
N SER A 61 14.32 19.36 2.19
CA SER A 61 14.23 20.35 3.27
C SER A 61 14.57 21.75 2.74
N GLY A 62 13.60 22.66 2.78
CA GLY A 62 13.77 24.02 2.23
C GLY A 62 13.58 24.12 0.71
N ASP A 63 13.27 23.02 0.02
CA ASP A 63 12.99 22.99 -1.42
C ASP A 63 11.47 23.12 -1.67
N PRO A 64 11.02 23.90 -2.67
CA PRO A 64 9.62 23.93 -3.11
C PRO A 64 9.02 22.54 -3.37
N ARG A 65 9.83 21.57 -3.83
CA ARG A 65 9.43 20.16 -4.02
C ARG A 65 8.90 19.52 -2.74
N GLY A 66 9.54 19.79 -1.61
CA GLY A 66 9.15 19.25 -0.30
C GLY A 66 7.78 19.77 0.14
N ALA A 67 7.52 21.06 -0.04
CA ALA A 67 6.23 21.67 0.28
C ALA A 67 5.10 21.13 -0.61
N VAL A 68 5.34 20.96 -1.91
CA VAL A 68 4.37 20.36 -2.84
C VAL A 68 4.09 18.91 -2.48
N TYR A 69 5.12 18.13 -2.16
CA TYR A 69 4.96 16.73 -1.72
C TYR A 69 4.13 16.65 -0.43
N ALA A 70 4.51 17.36 0.63
CA ALA A 70 3.85 17.29 1.94
C ALA A 70 2.37 17.72 1.89
N SER A 71 2.08 18.77 1.13
CA SER A 71 0.70 19.28 0.96
C SER A 71 -0.16 18.40 0.05
N SER A 72 0.43 17.70 -0.91
CA SER A 72 -0.31 16.91 -1.90
C SER A 72 -0.41 15.42 -1.60
N LEU A 73 0.44 14.89 -0.71
CA LEU A 73 0.40 13.48 -0.30
C LEU A 73 -0.94 13.16 0.37
N LYS A 74 -1.66 12.21 -0.23
CA LYS A 74 -2.93 11.67 0.24
C LYS A 74 -2.89 10.14 0.23
N ALA A 75 -3.46 9.55 1.26
CA ALA A 75 -3.70 8.12 1.37
C ALA A 75 -5.19 7.86 1.54
N THR A 76 -5.73 6.86 0.85
CA THR A 76 -7.12 6.40 1.00
C THR A 76 -7.19 4.89 0.89
N ILE A 77 -8.13 4.27 1.60
CA ILE A 77 -8.43 2.84 1.40
C ILE A 77 -9.13 2.71 0.04
N ALA A 78 -8.63 1.83 -0.81
CA ALA A 78 -9.26 1.54 -2.09
C ALA A 78 -10.62 0.84 -1.82
N LYS A 79 -11.67 1.33 -2.48
CA LYS A 79 -13.04 0.88 -2.20
C LYS A 79 -13.17 -0.62 -2.48
N GLY A 80 -13.61 -1.37 -1.47
CA GLY A 80 -13.87 -2.81 -1.60
C GLY A 80 -12.60 -3.68 -1.72
N SER A 81 -11.43 -3.17 -1.30
CA SER A 81 -10.20 -3.97 -1.29
C SER A 81 -9.34 -3.71 -0.06
N ASP A 82 -8.38 -4.61 0.19
CA ASP A 82 -7.39 -4.48 1.26
C ASP A 82 -6.15 -3.67 0.82
N LEU A 83 -6.36 -2.73 -0.09
CA LEU A 83 -5.29 -1.92 -0.69
C LEU A 83 -5.39 -0.46 -0.23
N ILE A 84 -4.23 0.16 -0.08
CA ILE A 84 -4.12 1.60 0.18
C ILE A 84 -3.70 2.28 -1.11
N GLU A 85 -4.49 3.25 -1.54
CA GLU A 85 -4.16 4.13 -2.65
C GLU A 85 -3.38 5.34 -2.15
N LEU A 86 -2.14 5.49 -2.63
CA LEU A 86 -1.31 6.66 -2.41
C LEU A 86 -1.36 7.57 -3.62
N ARG A 87 -1.52 8.87 -3.38
CA ARG A 87 -1.54 9.92 -4.40
C ARG A 87 -0.64 11.04 -3.97
N VAL A 88 0.20 11.52 -4.87
CA VAL A 88 1.03 12.71 -4.65
C VAL A 88 1.13 13.52 -5.93
N ARG A 89 1.35 14.82 -5.78
CA ARG A 89 1.65 15.73 -6.88
C ARG A 89 3.12 16.12 -6.79
N GLY A 90 3.73 16.39 -7.94
CA GLY A 90 5.10 16.89 -7.98
C GLY A 90 5.35 17.76 -9.20
N LEU A 91 6.50 18.45 -9.16
CA LEU A 91 6.92 19.39 -10.19
C LEU A 91 7.49 18.67 -11.43
N LYS A 92 8.06 17.47 -11.25
CA LYS A 92 8.61 16.62 -12.30
C LYS A 92 8.05 15.21 -12.20
N ARG A 93 7.84 14.56 -13.35
CA ARG A 93 7.30 13.20 -13.46
C ARG A 93 8.17 12.18 -12.71
N GLU A 94 9.47 12.20 -12.96
CA GLU A 94 10.46 11.30 -12.35
C GLU A 94 10.52 11.48 -10.83
N ASP A 95 10.63 12.72 -10.35
CA ASP A 95 10.65 13.04 -8.91
C ASP A 95 9.37 12.56 -8.21
N THR A 96 8.21 12.68 -8.86
CA THR A 96 6.92 12.28 -8.29
C THR A 96 6.82 10.77 -8.14
N ALA A 97 7.19 10.01 -9.18
CA ALA A 97 7.18 8.55 -9.13
C ALA A 97 8.20 8.01 -8.11
N SER A 98 9.41 8.57 -8.11
CA SER A 98 10.46 8.22 -7.14
C SER A 98 10.01 8.49 -5.69
N SER A 99 9.33 9.61 -5.44
CA SER A 99 8.84 9.95 -4.11
C SER A 99 7.78 8.98 -3.58
N LEU A 100 6.90 8.45 -4.44
CA LEU A 100 5.94 7.42 -4.05
C LEU A 100 6.61 6.10 -3.71
N ASN A 101 7.54 5.65 -4.56
CA ASN A 101 8.32 4.45 -4.28
C ASN A 101 9.07 4.57 -2.95
N ALA A 102 9.71 5.72 -2.70
CA ALA A 102 10.37 5.99 -1.43
C ALA A 102 9.39 6.03 -0.24
N THR A 103 8.14 6.45 -0.46
CA THR A 103 7.08 6.44 0.56
C THR A 103 6.66 5.02 0.90
N VAL A 104 6.41 4.17 -0.11
CA VAL A 104 6.07 2.75 0.07
C VAL A 104 7.22 2.01 0.75
N GLU A 105 8.46 2.27 0.34
CA GLU A 105 9.64 1.70 0.97
C GLU A 105 9.78 2.12 2.44
N HIS A 106 9.50 3.40 2.75
CA HIS A 106 9.52 3.87 4.12
C HIS A 106 8.43 3.20 4.98
N LEU A 107 7.22 3.04 4.45
CA LEU A 107 6.15 2.29 5.11
C LEU A 107 6.55 0.83 5.34
N SER A 108 7.14 0.18 4.34
CA SER A 108 7.64 -1.19 4.45
C SER A 108 8.70 -1.33 5.54
N HIS A 109 9.61 -0.36 5.65
CA HIS A 109 10.60 -0.33 6.73
C HIS A 109 9.95 -0.20 8.11
N LEU A 110 8.97 0.70 8.27
CA LEU A 110 8.26 0.87 9.54
C LEU A 110 7.49 -0.39 9.94
N HIS A 111 6.76 -1.00 8.99
CA HIS A 111 6.03 -2.23 9.27
C HIS A 111 6.97 -3.42 9.54
N ARG A 112 8.14 -3.48 8.89
CA ARG A 112 9.16 -4.48 9.24
C ARG A 112 9.65 -4.33 10.67
N ALA A 113 9.90 -3.10 11.13
CA ALA A 113 10.31 -2.85 12.52
C ALA A 113 9.25 -3.32 13.53
N VAL A 114 7.96 -3.15 13.22
CA VAL A 114 6.85 -3.63 14.05
C VAL A 114 6.72 -5.16 13.99
N ALA A 115 6.91 -5.76 12.81
CA ALA A 115 6.79 -7.20 12.59
C ALA A 115 8.00 -8.01 13.11
N GLN A 116 9.16 -7.37 13.24
CA GLN A 116 10.43 -8.01 13.61
C GLN A 116 10.36 -8.93 14.84
N PRO A 117 9.81 -8.52 16.01
CA PRO A 117 9.74 -9.40 17.18
C PRO A 117 8.88 -10.65 16.92
N VAL A 118 7.84 -10.53 16.11
CA VAL A 118 6.99 -11.68 15.75
C VAL A 118 7.73 -12.61 14.79
N ILE A 119 8.46 -12.06 13.82
CA ILE A 119 9.33 -12.85 12.93
C ILE A 119 10.37 -13.63 13.73
N GLU A 120 11.02 -12.98 14.69
CA GLU A 120 12.02 -13.61 15.56
C GLU A 120 11.40 -14.71 16.42
N SER A 121 10.23 -14.47 16.99
CA SER A 121 9.48 -15.48 17.74
C SER A 121 9.13 -16.70 16.87
N LEU A 122 8.62 -16.49 15.66
CA LEU A 122 8.31 -17.58 14.71
C LEU A 122 9.57 -18.38 14.33
N GLN A 123 10.71 -17.71 14.13
CA GLN A 123 11.98 -18.35 13.83
C GLN A 123 12.49 -19.17 15.03
N SER A 124 12.35 -18.66 16.26
CA SER A 124 12.72 -19.37 17.47
C SER A 124 11.88 -20.64 17.64
N GLU A 125 10.57 -20.52 17.49
CA GLU A 125 9.64 -21.66 17.59
C GLU A 125 9.92 -22.72 16.51
N LEU A 126 10.20 -22.29 15.26
CA LEU A 126 10.60 -23.21 14.19
C LEU A 126 11.90 -23.95 14.55
N LYS A 127 12.87 -23.25 15.13
CA LYS A 127 14.14 -23.86 15.58
C LYS A 127 13.88 -24.92 16.65
N GLU A 128 13.03 -24.63 17.64
CA GLU A 128 12.64 -25.56 18.70
C GLU A 128 11.91 -26.78 18.15
N ILE A 129 10.86 -26.60 17.34
CA ILE A 129 10.10 -27.69 16.71
C ILE A 129 11.02 -28.56 15.85
N SER A 130 11.92 -27.96 15.07
CA SER A 130 12.87 -28.72 14.24
C SER A 130 13.88 -29.51 15.07
N ALA A 131 14.29 -29.01 16.24
CA ALA A 131 15.14 -29.74 17.17
C ALA A 131 14.38 -30.92 17.78
N GLU A 132 13.14 -30.70 18.22
CA GLU A 132 12.29 -31.75 18.79
C GLU A 132 11.97 -32.85 17.76
N ALA A 133 11.69 -32.48 16.51
CA ALA A 133 11.43 -33.43 15.43
C ALA A 133 12.66 -34.31 15.13
N ARG A 134 13.86 -33.73 15.16
CA ARG A 134 15.11 -34.49 15.01
C ARG A 134 15.33 -35.45 16.17
N GLU A 135 15.05 -35.02 17.39
CA GLU A 135 15.22 -35.86 18.57
C GLU A 135 14.23 -37.03 18.59
N ALA A 136 12.95 -36.76 18.31
CA ALA A 136 11.93 -37.79 18.15
C ALA A 136 12.32 -38.80 17.06
N GLY A 137 12.90 -38.33 15.96
CA GLY A 137 13.45 -39.17 14.89
C GLY A 137 14.62 -40.07 15.34
N LYS A 138 15.50 -39.60 16.22
CA LYS A 138 16.56 -40.46 16.80
C LYS A 138 15.97 -41.56 17.68
N VAL A 139 15.04 -41.21 18.56
CA VAL A 139 14.35 -42.18 19.43
C VAL A 139 13.63 -43.24 18.60
N MET A 140 13.00 -42.85 17.49
CA MET A 140 12.39 -43.80 16.55
C MET A 140 13.44 -44.77 15.98
N GLY A 141 14.59 -44.27 15.54
CA GLY A 141 15.69 -45.10 15.04
C GLY A 141 16.26 -46.05 16.10
N GLU A 142 16.29 -45.64 17.38
CA GLU A 142 16.69 -46.50 18.50
C GLU A 142 15.65 -47.58 18.79
N LEU A 143 14.35 -47.24 18.79
CA LEU A 143 13.25 -48.20 18.93
C LEU A 143 13.29 -49.26 17.81
N GLU A 144 13.58 -48.86 16.57
CA GLU A 144 13.74 -49.79 15.43
C GLU A 144 14.90 -50.76 15.61
N ARG A 145 16.02 -50.29 16.14
CA ARG A 145 17.17 -51.15 16.45
C ARG A 145 16.84 -52.11 17.59
N ALA A 146 16.19 -51.63 18.66
CA ALA A 146 15.79 -52.45 19.79
C ALA A 146 14.80 -53.56 19.39
N ALA A 147 13.76 -53.22 18.61
CA ALA A 147 12.78 -54.19 18.12
C ALA A 147 13.41 -55.28 17.24
N ARG A 148 14.41 -54.95 16.41
CA ARG A 148 15.15 -55.94 15.60
C ARG A 148 15.97 -56.90 16.45
N LEU A 149 16.55 -56.44 17.56
CA LEU A 149 17.29 -57.27 18.49
C LEU A 149 16.35 -58.18 19.29
N GLN A 150 15.16 -57.69 19.65
CA GLN A 150 14.16 -58.47 20.40
C GLN A 150 13.66 -59.71 19.64
N ASN A 151 13.51 -59.60 18.31
CA ASN A 151 13.15 -60.74 17.44
C ASN A 151 14.17 -61.91 17.47
N GLN A 152 15.30 -61.76 18.17
CA GLN A 152 16.33 -62.79 18.35
C GLN A 152 16.27 -63.49 19.74
N LEU A 153 15.38 -63.06 20.65
CA LEU A 153 15.22 -63.62 22.00
C LEU A 153 14.23 -64.80 22.03
N ALA A 154 14.10 -65.50 23.16
CA ALA A 154 13.22 -66.67 23.30
C ALA A 154 11.71 -66.29 23.38
N PRO A 155 10.78 -67.11 22.85
CA PRO A 155 9.36 -66.72 22.66
C PRO A 155 8.54 -66.39 23.92
N ARG A 156 8.99 -66.79 25.11
CA ARG A 156 8.17 -66.77 26.33
C ARG A 156 8.11 -65.40 27.03
N ASP A 157 9.09 -64.53 26.78
CA ASP A 157 9.20 -63.18 27.38
C ASP A 157 8.83 -62.04 26.39
N GLN A 158 8.54 -62.35 25.11
CA GLN A 158 8.39 -61.36 24.04
C GLN A 158 7.08 -60.56 24.10
N PHE A 159 5.97 -61.17 24.51
CA PHE A 159 4.63 -60.59 24.28
C PHE A 159 4.40 -59.24 24.98
N SER A 160 4.73 -59.13 26.27
CA SER A 160 4.52 -57.91 27.06
C SER A 160 5.43 -56.76 26.62
N GLU A 161 6.69 -57.06 26.32
CA GLU A 161 7.65 -56.07 25.81
C GLU A 161 7.29 -55.63 24.39
N SER A 162 6.85 -56.54 23.51
CA SER A 162 6.43 -56.20 22.15
C SER A 162 5.22 -55.27 22.11
N MET A 163 4.25 -55.43 23.03
CA MET A 163 3.15 -54.47 23.17
C MET A 163 3.63 -53.09 23.62
N LEU A 164 4.54 -53.02 24.59
CA LEU A 164 5.12 -51.76 25.05
C LEU A 164 5.87 -51.07 23.91
N TYR A 165 6.70 -51.80 23.16
CA TYR A 165 7.39 -51.25 21.98
C TYR A 165 6.40 -50.76 20.93
N ALA A 166 5.38 -51.54 20.58
CA ALA A 166 4.36 -51.14 19.61
C ALA A 166 3.65 -49.83 20.02
N GLN A 167 3.34 -49.68 21.31
CA GLN A 167 2.75 -48.45 21.84
C GLN A 167 3.71 -47.26 21.78
N LEU A 168 4.98 -47.44 22.16
CA LEU A 168 6.01 -46.41 22.06
C LEU A 168 6.25 -45.98 20.62
N PHE A 169 6.26 -46.95 19.69
CA PHE A 169 6.34 -46.72 18.25
C PHE A 169 5.19 -45.86 17.74
N ALA A 170 3.95 -46.30 17.98
CA ALA A 170 2.76 -45.58 17.52
C ALA A 170 2.71 -44.14 18.10
N THR A 171 3.07 -44.00 19.38
CA THR A 171 3.13 -42.70 20.05
C THR A 171 4.18 -41.79 19.41
N ASN A 172 5.41 -42.28 19.22
CA ASN A 172 6.50 -41.47 18.68
C ASN A 172 6.25 -41.12 17.20
N GLU A 173 5.72 -42.05 16.40
CA GLU A 173 5.35 -41.79 15.02
C GLU A 173 4.27 -40.69 14.91
N SER A 174 3.25 -40.72 15.79
CA SER A 174 2.24 -39.67 15.86
C SER A 174 2.83 -38.30 16.23
N ARG A 175 3.79 -38.27 17.17
CA ARG A 175 4.50 -37.06 17.58
C ARG A 175 5.33 -36.49 16.43
N ILE A 176 6.07 -37.33 15.70
CA ILE A 176 6.86 -36.92 14.54
C ILE A 176 5.95 -36.32 13.45
N ARG A 177 4.80 -36.96 13.16
CA ARG A 177 3.84 -36.42 12.17
C ARG A 177 3.31 -35.05 12.59
N GLU A 178 2.95 -34.89 13.86
CA GLU A 178 2.46 -33.60 14.39
C GLU A 178 3.54 -32.52 14.35
N LEU A 179 4.78 -32.83 14.76
CA LEU A 179 5.90 -31.89 14.70
C LEU A 179 6.20 -31.45 13.27
N ARG A 180 6.17 -32.37 12.30
CA ARG A 180 6.35 -32.04 10.87
C ARG A 180 5.23 -31.16 10.32
N ARG A 181 3.98 -31.41 10.74
CA ARG A 181 2.83 -30.58 10.38
C ARG A 181 3.02 -29.16 10.90
N ARG A 182 3.42 -29.01 12.16
CA ARG A 182 3.74 -27.70 12.76
C ARG A 182 4.91 -27.03 12.06
N GLU A 183 6.01 -27.75 11.80
CA GLU A 183 7.17 -27.19 11.10
C GLU A 183 6.76 -26.60 9.74
N SER A 184 5.94 -27.32 8.99
CA SER A 184 5.43 -26.86 7.69
C SER A 184 4.55 -25.62 7.80
N GLN A 185 3.68 -25.56 8.82
CA GLN A 185 2.83 -24.41 9.12
C GLN A 185 3.64 -23.15 9.48
N TYR A 186 4.65 -23.28 10.34
CA TYR A 186 5.51 -22.15 10.72
C TYR A 186 6.37 -21.67 9.55
N ARG A 187 6.89 -22.61 8.74
CA ARG A 187 7.64 -22.27 7.52
C ARG A 187 6.78 -21.47 6.53
N GLU A 188 5.51 -21.83 6.38
CA GLU A 188 4.57 -21.08 5.55
C GLU A 188 4.33 -19.67 6.12
N TRP A 189 4.08 -19.53 7.41
CA TRP A 189 3.91 -18.21 8.05
C TRP A 189 5.14 -17.32 7.91
N ILE A 190 6.34 -17.88 8.07
CA ILE A 190 7.60 -17.15 7.87
C ILE A 190 7.78 -16.75 6.40
N SER A 191 7.45 -17.64 5.46
CA SER A 191 7.51 -17.37 4.01
C SER A 191 6.61 -16.20 3.61
N LEU A 192 5.37 -16.19 4.11
CA LEU A 192 4.40 -15.11 3.88
C LEU A 192 4.86 -13.79 4.49
N THR A 193 5.48 -13.84 5.67
CA THR A 193 5.96 -12.63 6.37
C THR A 193 7.26 -12.08 5.77
N GLY A 194 8.15 -12.95 5.29
CA GLY A 194 9.49 -12.58 4.82
C GLY A 194 9.53 -11.90 3.45
N LYS A 195 8.54 -12.12 2.58
CA LYS A 195 8.60 -11.65 1.18
C LYS A 195 8.33 -10.16 1.00
N ALA A 196 7.61 -9.51 1.91
CA ALA A 196 7.56 -8.05 2.13
C ALA A 196 6.40 -7.77 3.08
N VAL A 197 6.65 -7.14 4.23
CA VAL A 197 5.58 -6.77 5.17
C VAL A 197 4.65 -5.71 4.55
N THR A 198 5.14 -4.93 3.60
CA THR A 198 4.33 -4.06 2.74
C THR A 198 4.99 -3.97 1.39
N ALA A 199 4.18 -4.16 0.35
CA ALA A 199 4.64 -4.14 -1.03
C ALA A 199 3.73 -3.25 -1.88
N ALA A 200 4.33 -2.65 -2.90
CA ALA A 200 3.58 -2.05 -3.99
C ALA A 200 2.86 -3.16 -4.76
N PHE A 201 1.55 -3.03 -4.93
CA PHE A 201 0.74 -3.94 -5.75
C PHE A 201 0.90 -3.64 -7.26
N ALA A 202 1.19 -2.39 -7.60
CA ALA A 202 1.43 -1.95 -8.97
C ALA A 202 2.56 -0.92 -9.03
N GLU A 203 3.16 -0.77 -10.21
CA GLU A 203 4.06 0.35 -10.47
C GLU A 203 3.30 1.69 -10.37
N PRO A 204 3.95 2.77 -9.91
CA PRO A 204 3.31 4.08 -9.79
C PRO A 204 2.78 4.56 -11.16
N MET A 205 1.46 4.62 -11.33
CA MET A 205 0.86 5.00 -12.61
C MET A 205 0.92 6.51 -12.79
N VAL A 206 1.80 7.02 -13.67
CA VAL A 206 1.95 8.46 -13.89
C VAL A 206 1.01 8.98 -14.98
N SER A 207 0.18 9.99 -14.65
CA SER A 207 -0.64 10.68 -15.65
C SER A 207 0.20 11.49 -16.66
N GLU A 208 -0.05 11.28 -17.96
CA GLU A 208 0.71 11.86 -19.09
C GLU A 208 0.42 13.34 -19.39
N ALA A 209 -0.70 13.91 -18.93
CA ALA A 209 -1.16 15.26 -19.32
C ALA A 209 -1.18 16.24 -18.13
N PRO A 210 -0.83 17.55 -18.25
CA PRO A 210 -0.74 18.54 -17.14
C PRO A 210 -2.06 18.89 -16.41
N VAL A 211 -2.10 19.00 -15.05
CA VAL A 211 -3.30 19.11 -14.14
C VAL A 211 -3.79 20.54 -14.14
N SER A 212 -2.84 21.46 -14.31
CA SER A 212 -3.08 22.88 -14.28
C SER A 212 -1.96 23.59 -15.03
N PRO A 213 -2.25 24.74 -15.67
CA PRO A 213 -3.57 25.36 -15.82
C PRO A 213 -4.35 24.75 -17.00
N ARG A 214 -5.68 24.58 -16.85
CA ARG A 214 -6.55 24.27 -17.99
C ARG A 214 -6.61 25.51 -18.88
N LYS A 215 -5.98 25.46 -20.07
CA LYS A 215 -5.93 26.57 -21.03
C LYS A 215 -7.31 27.20 -21.28
N ALA A 216 -8.37 26.38 -21.27
CA ALA A 216 -9.75 26.83 -21.42
C ALA A 216 -10.24 27.72 -20.27
N GLN A 217 -9.87 27.45 -19.02
CA GLN A 217 -10.28 28.27 -17.87
C GLN A 217 -9.53 29.59 -17.83
N THR A 218 -8.22 29.59 -18.13
CA THR A 218 -7.45 30.84 -18.26
C THR A 218 -7.93 31.69 -19.43
N LEU A 219 -8.33 31.05 -20.54
CA LEU A 219 -8.92 31.71 -21.70
C LEU A 219 -10.30 32.30 -21.36
N LEU A 220 -11.16 31.54 -20.67
CA LEU A 220 -12.48 32.01 -20.23
C LEU A 220 -12.36 33.18 -19.27
N LEU A 221 -11.47 33.09 -18.28
CA LEU A 221 -11.22 34.17 -17.31
C LEU A 221 -10.67 35.41 -18.02
N GLY A 222 -9.74 35.22 -18.96
CA GLY A 222 -9.18 36.31 -19.78
C GLY A 222 -10.23 36.96 -20.67
N ALA A 223 -11.13 36.18 -21.27
CA ALA A 223 -12.22 36.68 -22.11
C ALA A 223 -13.25 37.47 -21.29
N LEU A 224 -13.64 36.96 -20.12
CA LEU A 224 -14.55 37.67 -19.20
C LEU A 224 -13.92 38.97 -18.69
N GLY A 225 -12.65 38.93 -18.32
CA GLY A 225 -11.90 40.12 -17.93
C GLY A 225 -11.82 41.15 -19.06
N GLY A 226 -11.43 40.72 -20.26
CA GLY A 226 -11.35 41.59 -21.43
C GLY A 226 -12.69 42.22 -21.82
N MET A 227 -13.78 41.46 -21.75
CA MET A 227 -15.13 41.97 -22.02
C MET A 227 -15.55 43.03 -21.00
N PHE A 228 -15.27 42.81 -19.71
CA PHE A 228 -15.59 43.78 -18.66
C PHE A 228 -14.83 45.10 -18.86
N PHE A 229 -13.51 45.04 -19.06
CA PHE A 229 -12.71 46.24 -19.30
C PHE A 229 -13.08 46.95 -20.62
N GLY A 230 -13.43 46.20 -21.67
CA GLY A 230 -13.94 46.75 -22.92
C GLY A 230 -15.25 47.52 -22.73
N MET A 231 -16.19 46.97 -21.95
CA MET A 231 -17.47 47.61 -21.66
C MET A 231 -17.30 48.92 -20.89
N VAL A 232 -16.42 48.93 -19.88
CA VAL A 232 -16.07 50.14 -19.11
C VAL A 232 -15.47 51.21 -20.02
N ALA A 233 -14.55 50.84 -20.91
CA ALA A 233 -13.92 51.78 -21.85
C ALA A 233 -14.93 52.42 -22.82
N VAL A 234 -15.91 51.65 -23.31
CA VAL A 234 -16.98 52.15 -24.19
C VAL A 234 -17.89 53.14 -23.45
N LEU A 235 -18.30 52.81 -22.22
CA LEU A 235 -19.10 53.71 -21.37
C LEU A 235 -18.37 55.03 -21.09
N PHE A 236 -17.09 54.98 -20.72
CA PHE A 236 -16.26 56.17 -20.52
C PHE A 236 -16.15 57.02 -21.79
N ARG A 237 -16.03 56.38 -22.96
CA ARG A 237 -15.97 57.09 -24.24
C ARG A 237 -17.31 57.70 -24.63
N HIS A 238 -18.43 57.05 -24.30
CA HIS A 238 -19.77 57.56 -24.59
C HIS A 238 -20.14 58.75 -23.68
N LEU A 239 -19.83 58.66 -22.39
CA LEU A 239 -20.00 59.77 -21.41
C LEU A 239 -19.17 61.02 -21.77
N ARG A 240 -18.11 60.86 -22.56
CA ARG A 240 -17.22 61.95 -22.99
C ARG A 240 -17.58 62.56 -24.36
N ARG A 241 -18.66 62.10 -25.01
CA ARG A 241 -19.17 62.72 -26.25
C ARG A 241 -20.28 63.73 -25.89
N PRO A 242 -20.04 65.04 -25.99
CA PRO A 242 -21.12 66.03 -25.87
C PRO A 242 -22.11 65.83 -27.04
N GLY A 243 -23.40 65.76 -26.72
CA GLY A 243 -24.46 65.60 -27.70
C GLY A 243 -24.53 66.79 -28.65
N SER A 244 -24.41 66.53 -29.96
CA SER A 244 -24.82 67.46 -31.00
C SER A 244 -26.35 67.50 -31.02
N MET A 245 -26.95 68.48 -30.34
CA MET A 245 -28.36 68.79 -30.55
C MET A 245 -28.54 69.39 -31.95
N GLU A 246 -29.19 68.59 -32.76
CA GLU A 246 -30.11 68.91 -33.85
C GLU A 246 -30.70 70.33 -33.74
N GLN A 247 -30.36 71.19 -34.71
CA GLN A 247 -31.00 72.49 -34.90
C GLN A 247 -31.75 72.45 -36.24
N THR A 248 -32.97 71.93 -36.21
CA THR A 248 -34.00 72.09 -37.24
C THR A 248 -35.15 72.86 -36.60
N ALA A 249 -35.18 74.17 -36.82
CA ALA A 249 -36.36 75.00 -36.58
C ALA A 249 -36.40 76.11 -37.63
N ASP A 250 -36.98 75.76 -38.77
CA ASP A 250 -37.67 76.67 -39.68
C ASP A 250 -39.01 77.07 -39.04
N GLY A 251 -39.40 78.34 -39.11
CA GLY A 251 -40.66 78.83 -38.54
C GLY A 251 -40.74 80.35 -38.40
N ARG A 252 -41.36 80.98 -39.42
CA ARG A 252 -41.66 82.41 -39.61
C ARG A 252 -42.54 83.08 -38.52
N LEU A 253 -42.64 84.41 -38.68
CA LEU A 253 -43.63 85.40 -38.18
C LEU A 253 -43.23 86.05 -36.85
N GLU A 254 -43.11 87.37 -36.68
CA GLU A 254 -43.46 88.58 -37.44
C GLU A 254 -42.35 89.65 -37.27
#